data_AF-O29827-F1
#
_entry.id   AF-O29827-F1
#
_cell.length_a   1.000
_cell.length_b   1.000
_cell.length_c   1.000
_cell.angle_alpha   90.00
_cell.angle_beta   90.00
_cell.angle_gamma   90.00
#
_symmetry.space_group_name_H-M   'P 1'
#
loop_
_entity.id
_entity.type
_entity.pdbx_description
1 polymer ?
#
loop_
_entity_poly.entity_id
_entity_poly.type
_entity_poly.pdbx_seq_one_letter_code
_entity_poly.pdbx_strand_id
1 'polypeptide(L)' 'MDKFRWHPEFDFSKVRIRYIDRPKGYSEVSGDDIKEIGHMFIYLYSGAAIPHHRIVEIRYGEEVVWRRP' A
#
# COMPACT_ATOMS: atom_id res chain seq x y z
N MET A 1 8.59 -8.96 9.31
CA MET A 1 8.51 -8.26 8.00
C MET A 1 9.10 -6.86 8.23
N ASP A 2 10.37 -6.84 8.65
CA ASP A 2 10.99 -5.68 9.32
C ASP A 2 12.25 -5.21 8.59
N LYS A 3 12.35 -5.49 7.29
CA LYS A 3 13.48 -5.05 6.46
C LYS A 3 13.19 -3.80 5.60
N PHE A 4 11.95 -3.33 5.53
CA PHE A 4 11.57 -2.20 4.67
C PHE A 4 11.32 -0.89 5.40
N ARG A 5 11.20 -0.89 6.74
CA ARG A 5 10.88 0.32 7.50
C ARG A 5 12.10 1.20 7.87
N TRP A 6 13.32 0.73 7.61
CA TRP A 6 14.56 1.31 8.14
C TRP A 6 15.73 1.45 7.15
N HIS A 7 15.53 1.16 5.86
CA HIS A 7 16.59 1.42 4.87
C HIS A 7 16.51 2.89 4.42
N PRO A 8 17.55 3.71 4.62
CA PRO A 8 17.52 5.17 4.38
C PRO A 8 17.22 5.57 2.93
N GLU A 9 17.28 4.61 1.99
CA GLU A 9 17.01 4.84 0.57
C GLU A 9 15.54 4.58 0.19
N PHE A 10 14.77 3.89 1.05
CA PHE A 10 13.37 3.58 0.75
C PHE A 10 12.46 4.70 1.27
N ASP A 11 12.27 5.71 0.43
CA ASP A 11 11.29 6.76 0.67
C ASP A 11 9.86 6.20 0.53
N PHE A 12 9.23 5.91 1.66
CA PHE A 12 7.88 5.34 1.71
C PHE A 12 6.82 6.28 1.13
N SER A 13 7.07 7.59 1.08
CA SER A 13 6.19 8.56 0.42
C SER A 13 6.06 8.34 -1.09
N LYS A 14 7.00 7.60 -1.70
CA LYS A 14 6.97 7.20 -3.12
C LYS A 14 6.12 5.96 -3.38
N VAL A 15 5.64 5.29 -2.34
CA VAL A 15 4.79 4.11 -2.50
C VAL A 15 3.37 4.55 -2.89
N ARG A 16 2.80 3.89 -3.89
CA ARG A 16 1.36 3.97 -4.21
C ARG A 16 0.78 2.57 -4.24
N ILE A 17 -0.29 2.35 -3.49
CA ILE A 17 -0.97 1.05 -3.42
C ILE A 17 -2.36 1.20 -4.03
N ARG A 18 -2.58 0.50 -5.14
CA ARG A 18 -3.89 0.43 -5.78
C ARG A 18 -4.63 -0.81 -5.29
N TYR A 19 -5.87 -0.63 -4.86
CA TYR A 19 -6.71 -1.71 -4.34
C TYR A 19 -8.15 -1.63 -4.85
N ILE A 20 -8.84 -2.76 -4.79
CA ILE A 20 -10.27 -2.85 -5.12
C ILE A 20 -11.08 -2.21 -3.97
N ASP A 21 -11.82 -1.16 -4.29
CA ASP A 21 -12.70 -0.43 -3.38
C ASP A 21 -14.15 -0.59 -3.84
N ARG A 22 -14.91 -1.51 -3.22
CA ARG A 22 -16.29 -1.78 -3.63
C ARG A 22 -17.26 -0.85 -2.88
N PRO A 23 -18.25 -0.24 -3.57
CA PRO A 23 -18.59 -0.45 -4.98
C PRO A 23 -17.87 0.46 -5.98
N LYS A 24 -17.01 1.40 -5.52
CA LYS A 24 -16.37 2.44 -6.34
C LYS A 24 -15.47 1.94 -7.49
N GLY A 25 -15.00 0.69 -7.42
CA GLY A 25 -14.07 0.10 -8.37
C GLY A 25 -12.67 -0.02 -7.78
N TYR A 26 -11.79 0.93 -8.10
CA TYR A 26 -10.42 0.97 -7.60
C TYR A 26 -10.15 2.29 -6.89
N SER A 27 -9.37 2.22 -5.81
CA SER A 27 -8.84 3.36 -5.09
C SER A 27 -7.33 3.20 -4.93
N GLU A 28 -6.66 4.30 -4.59
CA GLU A 28 -5.22 4.35 -4.37
C GLU A 28 -4.92 5.05 -3.04
N VAL A 29 -3.88 4.59 -2.34
CA VAL A 29 -3.33 5.26 -1.15
C VAL A 29 -1.83 5.50 -1.29
N SER A 30 -1.36 6.62 -0.72
CA SER A 30 0.07 6.87 -0.57
C SER A 30 0.64 6.00 0.54
N GLY A 31 1.93 5.72 0.49
CA GLY A 31 2.65 5.20 1.65
C GLY A 31 2.53 6.14 2.86
N ASP A 32 2.46 7.46 2.66
CA ASP A 32 2.26 8.43 3.75
C ASP A 32 0.94 8.23 4.51
N ASP A 33 -0.07 7.63 3.87
CA ASP A 33 -1.37 7.37 4.49
C ASP A 33 -1.36 6.13 5.36
N ILE A 34 -0.34 5.27 5.25
CA ILE A 34 -0.27 3.98 5.93
C ILE A 34 0.33 4.16 7.31
N LYS A 35 -0.47 3.82 8.32
CA LYS A 35 -0.06 3.76 9.72
C LYS A 35 0.67 2.46 10.03
N GLU A 36 0.17 1.33 9.54
CA GLU A 36 0.69 0.00 9.82
C GLU A 36 0.40 -0.98 8.69
N ILE A 37 1.36 -1.84 8.36
CA ILE A 37 1.14 -3.02 7.51
C ILE A 37 1.05 -4.23 8.44
N GLY A 38 -0.17 -4.71 8.68
CA GLY A 38 -0.44 -5.89 9.49
C GLY A 38 -0.33 -7.19 8.70
N HIS A 39 -0.75 -8.31 9.30
CA HIS A 39 -0.67 -9.62 8.65
C HIS A 39 -1.66 -9.78 7.48
N MET A 40 -2.89 -9.25 7.61
CA MET A 40 -3.97 -9.39 6.62
C MET A 40 -4.46 -8.06 6.04
N PHE A 41 -4.09 -6.94 6.67
CA PHE A 41 -4.61 -5.62 6.34
C PHE A 41 -3.49 -4.58 6.37
N ILE A 42 -3.66 -3.55 5.55
CA ILE A 42 -2.95 -2.27 5.68
C ILE A 42 -3.88 -1.31 6.42
N TYR A 43 -3.41 -0.76 7.53
CA TYR A 43 -4.15 0.20 8.34
C TYR A 43 -3.70 1.62 7.99
N LEU A 44 -4.66 2.49 7.70
CA LEU A 44 -4.41 3.89 7.35
C LEU A 44 -4.53 4.80 8.58
N TYR A 45 -3.89 5.97 8.52
CA TYR A 45 -4.07 7.02 9.53
C TYR A 45 -5.52 7.51 9.61
N SER A 46 -6.29 7.39 8.53
CA SER A 46 -7.73 7.69 8.50
C SER A 46 -8.60 6.73 9.33
N GLY A 47 -8.03 5.64 9.85
CA GLY A 47 -8.75 4.56 10.54
C GLY A 47 -9.33 3.49 9.61
N ALA A 48 -9.23 3.67 8.30
CA ALA A 48 -9.61 2.64 7.33
C ALA A 48 -8.60 1.47 7.31
N ALA A 49 -9.09 0.28 6.95
CA ALA A 49 -8.28 -0.91 6.78
C ALA A 49 -8.47 -1.50 5.37
N ILE A 50 -7.37 -1.73 4.66
CA ILE A 50 -7.34 -2.32 3.31
C ILE A 50 -6.91 -3.79 3.43
N PRO A 51 -7.79 -4.75 3.13
CA PRO A 51 -7.40 -6.16 3.08
C PRO A 51 -6.35 -6.42 2.00
N HIS A 52 -5.31 -7.21 2.30
CA HIS A 52 -4.23 -7.51 1.36
C HIS A 52 -4.71 -8.13 0.05
N HIS A 53 -5.70 -9.02 0.10
CA HIS A 53 -6.26 -9.67 -1.09
C HIS A 53 -6.96 -8.70 -2.05
N ARG A 54 -7.21 -7.44 -1.64
CA ARG A 54 -7.76 -6.40 -2.51
C ARG A 54 -6.69 -5.60 -3.23
N ILE A 55 -5.42 -5.70 -2.83
CA ILE A 55 -4.31 -5.01 -3.48
C ILE A 55 -4.11 -5.62 -4.87
N VAL A 56 -4.05 -4.76 -5.89
CA VAL A 56 -3.86 -5.18 -7.28
C VAL A 56 -2.56 -4.67 -7.89
N GLU A 57 -1.98 -3.63 -7.32
CA GLU A 57 -0.73 -3.05 -7.79
C GLU A 57 -0.05 -2.28 -6.66
N ILE A 58 1.28 -2.39 -6.60
CA ILE A 58 2.15 -1.57 -5.76
C ILE A 58 3.17 -0.91 -6.69
N ARG A 59 3.27 0.41 -6.58
CA ARG A 59 4.27 1.21 -7.30
C ARG A 59 5.25 1.85 -6.35
N TYR A 60 6.46 2.05 -6.83
CA TYR A 60 7.48 2.88 -6.20
C TYR A 60 7.90 3.96 -7.20
N GLY A 61 7.44 5.20 -6.97
CA GLY A 61 7.50 6.24 -7.99
C GLY A 61 6.70 5.83 -9.23
N GLU A 62 7.34 5.84 -10.40
CA GLU A 62 6.72 5.46 -11.68
C GLU A 62 6.82 3.94 -11.96
N GLU A 63 7.61 3.20 -11.18
CA GLU A 63 7.85 1.77 -11.39
C GLU A 63 6.77 0.91 -10.73
N VAL A 64 6.25 -0.08 -11.45
CA VAL A 64 5.39 -1.12 -10.88
C VAL A 64 6.27 -2.22 -10.29
N VAL A 65 6.37 -2.27 -8.96
CA VAL A 65 7.20 -3.27 -8.25
C VAL A 65 6.44 -4.57 -7.96
N TRP A 66 5.12 -4.51 -7.95
CA TRP A 66 4.26 -5.68 -7.83
C TRP A 66 2.91 -5.43 -8.50
N ARG A 67 2.38 -6.45 -9.17
CA ARG A 67 1.02 -6.46 -9.69
C ARG A 67 0.43 -7.83 -9.41
N ARG A 68 -0.86 -7.86 -9.05
CA ARG A 68 -1.59 -9.12 -8.86
C ARG A 68 -1.52 -9.92 -10.17
N PRO A 69 -1.16 -11.21 -10.13
CA PRO A 69 -1.12 -12.07 -11.30
C PRO A 69 -2.51 -12.21 -11.94
#